data_AF-A0A537FNU4-F1
#
_entry.id   AF-A0A537FNU4-F1
#
_cell.length_a   1.000
_cell.length_b   1.000
_cell.length_c   1.000
_cell.angle_alpha   90.00
_cell.angle_beta   90.00
_cell.angle_gamma   90.00
#
_symmetry.space_group_name_H-M   'P 1'
#
loop_
_entity.id
_entity.type
_entity.pdbx_description
1 polymer ?
#
loop_
_entity_poly.entity_id
_entity_poly.type
_entity_poly.pdbx_seq_one_letter_code
_entity_poly.pdbx_strand_id
1 'polypeptide(L)'
;LELTMIHEAMVLEYSGRHLALIEWAASLKLFVYMCIGLALFFPFGIAGGGDWLGLVLALPALAAKLAVGGAALALIEMLSAKMRIFRAPEFLGTAFLLAVLAMLVHVMLEG
;
A
#
# COMPACT_ATOMS: atom_id res chain seq x y z
N LEU A 1 -3.21 -28.25 1.74
CA LEU A 1 -2.65 -27.67 0.50
C LEU A 1 -3.73 -27.32 -0.53
N GLU A 2 -4.92 -27.93 -0.50
CA GLU A 2 -6.03 -27.66 -1.43
C GLU A 2 -6.54 -26.21 -1.46
N LEU A 3 -6.61 -25.49 -0.32
CA LEU A 3 -7.20 -24.13 -0.28
C LEU A 3 -6.21 -22.97 -0.54
N THR A 4 -4.90 -23.17 -0.34
CA THR A 4 -3.88 -22.18 -0.77
C THR A 4 -3.72 -22.19 -2.29
N MET A 5 -3.97 -23.36 -2.91
CA MET A 5 -3.86 -23.57 -4.34
C MET A 5 -4.95 -22.84 -5.15
N ILE A 6 -6.07 -22.39 -4.58
CA ILE A 6 -7.10 -21.69 -5.37
C ILE A 6 -6.61 -20.32 -5.88
N HIS A 7 -5.84 -19.59 -5.07
CA HIS A 7 -5.33 -18.27 -5.46
C HIS A 7 -4.16 -18.38 -6.44
N GLU A 8 -3.26 -19.34 -6.23
CA GLU A 8 -2.18 -19.61 -7.18
C GLU A 8 -2.72 -20.25 -8.47
N ALA A 9 -3.74 -21.11 -8.40
CA ALA A 9 -4.37 -21.72 -9.58
C ALA A 9 -4.93 -20.67 -10.55
N MET A 10 -5.48 -19.57 -10.02
CA MET A 10 -6.00 -18.46 -10.83
C MET A 10 -4.91 -17.85 -11.73
N VAL A 11 -3.64 -17.95 -11.34
CA VAL A 11 -2.49 -17.41 -12.09
C VAL A 11 -1.76 -18.51 -12.86
N LEU A 12 -1.74 -19.75 -12.36
CA LEU A 12 -1.04 -20.90 -12.94
C LEU A 12 -1.57 -21.32 -14.32
N GLU A 13 -2.80 -20.95 -14.67
CA GLU A 13 -3.34 -21.15 -16.03
C GLU A 13 -2.65 -20.26 -17.07
N TYR A 14 -2.01 -19.17 -16.64
CA TYR A 14 -1.28 -18.26 -17.51
C TYR A 14 0.21 -18.56 -17.52
N SER A 15 0.82 -18.50 -18.71
CA SER A 15 2.27 -18.70 -18.89
C SER A 15 2.92 -17.59 -19.71
N GLY A 16 4.23 -17.42 -19.53
CA GLY A 16 5.06 -16.50 -20.31
C GLY A 16 4.60 -15.05 -20.22
N ARG A 17 4.20 -14.47 -21.35
CA ARG A 17 3.87 -13.04 -21.47
C ARG A 17 2.66 -12.62 -20.64
N HIS A 18 1.63 -13.46 -20.55
CA HIS A 18 0.42 -13.11 -19.80
C HIS A 18 0.68 -13.08 -18.30
N LEU A 19 1.48 -14.02 -17.80
CA LEU A 19 1.93 -14.04 -16.41
C LEU A 19 2.74 -12.78 -16.07
N ALA A 20 3.69 -12.39 -16.95
CA ALA A 20 4.49 -11.19 -16.74
C ALA A 20 3.64 -9.91 -16.66
N LEU A 21 2.57 -9.79 -17.46
CA LEU A 21 1.65 -8.66 -17.40
C LEU A 21 0.85 -8.62 -16.09
N ILE A 22 0.43 -9.79 -15.58
CA ILE A 22 -0.31 -9.89 -14.31
C ILE A 22 0.58 -9.47 -13.14
N GLU A 23 1.79 -10.02 -13.07
CA GLU A 23 2.79 -9.68 -12.03
C GLU A 23 3.20 -8.20 -12.10
N TRP A 24 3.37 -7.66 -13.31
CA TRP A 24 3.68 -6.25 -13.50
C TRP A 24 2.52 -5.35 -13.06
N ALA A 25 1.28 -5.71 -13.37
CA ALA A 25 0.10 -4.97 -12.92
C ALA A 25 -0.05 -5.01 -11.39
N ALA A 26 0.22 -6.15 -10.75
CA ALA A 26 0.23 -6.27 -9.29
C ALA A 26 1.31 -5.39 -8.65
N SER A 27 2.52 -5.40 -9.21
CA SER A 27 3.64 -4.55 -8.77
C SER A 27 3.34 -3.06 -8.90
N LEU A 28 2.76 -2.64 -10.03
CA LEU A 28 2.34 -1.25 -10.25
C LEU A 28 1.25 -0.82 -9.27
N LYS A 29 0.29 -1.70 -8.98
CA LYS A 29 -0.78 -1.42 -8.01
C LYS A 29 -0.20 -1.17 -6.61
N LEU A 30 0.71 -2.04 -6.16
CA LEU A 30 1.41 -1.85 -4.89
C LEU A 30 2.22 -0.54 -4.88
N PHE A 31 2.98 -0.28 -5.94
CA PHE A 31 3.75 0.96 -6.08
C PHE A 31 2.87 2.20 -5.96
N VAL A 32 1.71 2.23 -6.63
CA VAL A 32 0.78 3.36 -6.59
C VAL A 32 0.19 3.54 -5.18
N TYR A 33 -0.27 2.46 -4.53
CA TYR A 33 -0.82 2.57 -3.18
C TYR A 33 0.23 3.04 -2.17
N MET A 34 1.47 2.55 -2.27
CA MET A 34 2.57 3.01 -1.43
C MET A 34 2.89 4.48 -1.66
N CYS A 35 2.98 4.93 -2.93
CA CYS A 35 3.22 6.33 -3.26
C CYS A 35 2.13 7.25 -2.71
N ILE A 36 0.85 6.89 -2.86
CA ILE A 36 -0.27 7.68 -2.35
C ILE A 36 -0.21 7.74 -0.82
N GLY A 37 -0.05 6.60 -0.14
CA GLY A 37 0.04 6.55 1.32
C GLY A 37 1.20 7.40 1.85
N LEU A 38 2.39 7.23 1.28
CA LEU A 38 3.57 8.01 1.66
C LEU A 38 3.41 9.50 1.36
N ALA A 39 2.77 9.88 0.26
CA ALA A 39 2.52 11.28 -0.06
C ALA A 39 1.53 11.93 0.92
N LEU A 40 0.49 11.21 1.36
CA LEU A 40 -0.52 11.72 2.28
C LEU A 40 0.00 11.86 3.73
N PHE A 41 0.68 10.83 4.24
CA PHE A 41 1.16 10.82 5.63
C PHE A 41 2.52 11.49 5.81
N PHE A 42 3.34 11.51 4.76
CA PHE A 42 4.71 11.99 4.79
C PHE A 42 5.05 12.86 3.56
N PRO A 43 4.44 14.06 3.42
CA PRO A 43 4.57 14.92 2.24
C PRO A 43 5.93 15.65 2.10
N PHE A 44 7.03 15.03 2.53
CA PHE A 44 8.38 15.60 2.40
C PHE A 44 9.07 15.22 1.09
N GLY A 45 9.95 16.06 0.56
CA GLY A 45 10.72 15.75 -0.66
C GLY A 45 9.90 15.76 -1.95
N ILE A 46 8.75 16.46 -1.97
CA ILE A 46 8.00 16.74 -3.18
C ILE A 46 8.60 17.99 -3.83
N ALA A 47 9.18 17.83 -5.01
CA ALA A 47 9.74 18.96 -5.76
C ALA A 47 8.63 19.90 -6.25
N GLY A 48 8.84 21.21 -6.08
CA GLY A 48 7.95 22.22 -6.65
C GLY A 48 8.02 22.22 -8.19
N GLY A 49 6.93 22.67 -8.84
CA GLY A 49 6.89 22.76 -10.30
C GLY A 49 8.00 23.67 -10.84
N GLY A 50 8.80 23.15 -11.78
CA GLY A 50 9.89 23.89 -12.41
C GLY A 50 11.26 23.76 -11.75
N ASP A 51 11.38 23.07 -10.60
CA ASP A 51 12.66 22.84 -9.94
C ASP A 51 13.33 21.54 -10.43
N TRP A 52 14.22 21.67 -11.41
CA TRP A 52 14.96 20.55 -11.97
C TRP A 52 15.92 19.91 -10.96
N LEU A 53 16.53 20.69 -10.07
CA LEU A 53 17.42 20.18 -9.02
C LEU A 53 16.62 19.45 -7.95
N GLY A 54 15.45 19.98 -7.59
CA GLY A 54 14.50 19.33 -6.69
C GLY A 54 14.05 17.97 -7.20
N LEU A 55 13.81 17.82 -8.52
CA LEU A 55 13.47 16.52 -9.13
C LEU A 55 14.56 15.47 -8.96
N VAL A 56 15.82 15.85 -9.13
CA VAL A 56 16.97 14.95 -8.95
C VAL A 56 17.08 14.46 -7.50
N LEU A 57 16.72 15.29 -6.52
CA LEU A 57 16.67 14.91 -5.10
C LEU A 57 15.39 14.16 -4.71
N ALA A 58 14.27 14.44 -5.37
CA ALA A 58 12.99 13.80 -5.10
C ALA A 58 12.98 12.30 -5.48
N LEU A 59 13.68 11.92 -6.55
CA LEU A 59 13.84 10.53 -6.99
C LEU A 59 14.46 9.61 -5.91
N PRO A 60 15.68 9.87 -5.40
CA PRO A 60 16.28 9.06 -4.35
C PRO A 60 15.51 9.18 -3.03
N ALA A 61 14.90 10.32 -2.71
CA ALA A 61 14.04 10.46 -1.55
C ALA A 61 12.81 9.54 -1.62
N LEU A 62 12.16 9.47 -2.78
CA LEU A 62 11.05 8.55 -3.03
C LEU A 62 11.51 7.08 -2.94
N ALA A 63 12.64 6.74 -3.55
CA ALA A 63 13.20 5.39 -3.48
C ALA A 63 13.48 4.96 -2.03
N ALA A 64 14.07 5.84 -1.21
CA ALA A 64 14.30 5.59 0.21
C ALA A 64 12.99 5.39 0.99
N LYS A 65 11.97 6.22 0.74
CA LYS A 65 10.65 6.04 1.35
C LYS A 65 10.01 4.71 0.98
N LEU A 66 10.09 4.32 -0.29
CA LEU A 66 9.55 3.05 -0.77
C LEU A 66 10.31 1.86 -0.18
N ALA A 67 11.63 1.96 -0.01
CA ALA A 67 12.43 0.93 0.64
C ALA A 67 12.04 0.75 2.12
N VAL A 68 11.91 1.85 2.87
CA VAL A 68 11.50 1.82 4.27
C VAL A 68 10.06 1.33 4.42
N GLY A 69 9.14 1.88 3.64
CA GLY A 69 7.73 1.49 3.65
C GLY A 69 7.53 0.04 3.22
N GLY A 70 8.26 -0.41 2.20
CA GLY A 70 8.23 -1.80 1.72
C GLY A 70 8.81 -2.78 2.74
N ALA A 71 9.90 -2.41 3.42
CA ALA A 71 10.45 -3.21 4.52
C ALA A 71 9.48 -3.30 5.70
N ALA A 72 8.83 -2.19 6.07
CA ALA A 72 7.80 -2.19 7.10
C ALA A 72 6.59 -3.06 6.72
N LEU A 73 6.12 -2.96 5.46
CA LEU A 73 5.06 -3.81 4.94
C LEU A 73 5.45 -5.29 5.01
N ALA A 74 6.66 -5.65 4.57
CA ALA A 74 7.16 -7.02 4.62
C ALA A 74 7.25 -7.55 6.06
N LEU A 75 7.69 -6.72 7.01
CA LEU A 75 7.70 -7.07 8.44
C LEU A 75 6.29 -7.31 8.97
N ILE A 76 5.34 -6.44 8.62
CA ILE A 76 3.92 -6.60 9.01
C ILE A 76 3.37 -7.91 8.44
N GLU A 77 3.65 -8.22 7.18
CA GLU A 77 3.22 -9.48 6.55
C GLU A 77 3.87 -10.70 7.21
N MET A 78 5.15 -10.64 7.59
CA MET A 78 5.83 -11.72 8.30
C MET A 78 5.26 -11.97 9.69
N LEU A 79 4.89 -10.91 10.41
CA LEU A 79 4.38 -11.01 11.78
C LEU A 79 2.86 -11.30 11.83
N SER A 80 2.13 -10.96 10.77
CA SER A 80 0.68 -11.10 10.75
C SER A 80 0.25 -12.51 10.37
N ALA A 81 -0.52 -13.16 11.24
CA ALA A 81 -1.19 -14.39 10.89
C ALA A 81 -2.25 -14.13 9.81
N LYS A 82 -2.32 -15.01 8.79
CA LYS A 82 -3.29 -14.90 7.70
C LYS A 82 -4.71 -14.86 8.27
N MET A 83 -5.41 -13.74 8.10
CA MET A 83 -6.76 -13.58 8.63
C MET A 83 -7.76 -14.47 7.90
N ARG A 84 -8.75 -15.00 8.62
CA ARG A 84 -9.88 -15.71 8.01
C ARG A 84 -10.72 -14.71 7.21
N ILE A 85 -11.11 -15.07 5.98
CA ILE A 85 -11.83 -14.21 5.03
C ILE A 85 -13.07 -13.55 5.68
N PHE A 86 -13.82 -14.29 6.52
CA PHE A 86 -15.00 -13.77 7.20
C PHE A 86 -14.72 -12.72 8.29
N ARG A 87 -13.49 -12.60 8.78
CA ARG A 87 -13.09 -11.60 9.79
C ARG A 87 -12.58 -10.30 9.16
N ALA A 88 -12.23 -10.32 7.88
CA ALA A 88 -11.75 -9.13 7.18
C ALA A 88 -12.77 -7.97 7.16
N PRO A 89 -14.09 -8.21 6.92
CA PRO A 89 -15.09 -7.14 6.99
C PRO A 89 -15.21 -6.51 8.39
N GLU A 90 -15.09 -7.32 9.45
CA GLU A 90 -15.18 -6.85 10.83
C GLU A 90 -13.99 -5.97 11.23
N PHE A 91 -12.77 -6.35 10.82
CA PHE A 91 -11.57 -5.51 10.99
C PHE A 91 -11.70 -4.19 10.23
N LEU A 92 -12.19 -4.23 8.98
CA LEU A 92 -12.37 -3.01 8.19
C LEU A 92 -13.45 -2.10 8.78
N GLY A 93 -14.55 -2.68 9.27
CA GLY A 93 -15.63 -1.94 9.93
C GLY A 93 -15.14 -1.22 11.19
N THR A 94 -14.37 -1.89 12.05
CA THR A 94 -13.80 -1.27 13.25
C THR A 94 -12.79 -0.17 12.92
N ALA A 95 -11.91 -0.38 11.93
CA ALA A 95 -10.99 0.67 11.46
C ALA A 95 -11.72 1.89 10.90
N PHE A 96 -12.78 1.68 10.13
CA PHE A 96 -13.62 2.77 9.61
C PHE A 96 -14.31 3.56 10.72
N LEU A 97 -14.89 2.87 11.71
CA LEU A 97 -15.52 3.53 12.87
C LEU A 97 -14.52 4.39 13.65
N LEU A 98 -13.28 3.91 13.82
CA LEU A 98 -12.21 4.69 14.46
C LEU A 98 -11.81 5.92 13.63
N ALA A 99 -11.73 5.79 12.30
CA ALA A 99 -11.43 6.92 11.42
C ALA A 99 -12.54 8.00 11.47
N VAL A 100 -13.81 7.59 11.48
CA VAL A 100 -14.96 8.49 11.64
C VAL A 100 -14.93 9.17 13.01
N LEU A 101 -14.65 8.41 14.09
CA LEU A 101 -14.51 8.98 15.43
C LEU A 101 -13.40 10.03 15.50
N ALA A 102 -12.22 9.72 14.94
CA ALA A 102 -11.10 10.67 14.88
C ALA A 102 -11.49 11.96 14.12
N MET A 103 -12.20 11.83 12.99
CA MET A 103 -12.69 12.97 12.22
C MET A 103 -13.71 13.81 13.02
N LEU A 104 -14.64 13.17 13.72
CA LEU A 104 -15.61 13.89 14.57
C LEU A 104 -14.93 14.64 15.71
N VAL A 105 -13.98 14.00 16.40
CA VAL A 105 -13.21 14.64 17.48
C VAL A 105 -12.43 15.83 16.96
N HIS A 106 -11.78 15.71 15.80
CA HIS A 106 -11.06 16.81 15.16
C HIS A 106 -11.97 17.99 14.85
N VAL A 107 -13.13 17.76 14.24
CA VAL A 107 -14.12 18.80 13.92
C VAL A 107 -14.68 19.46 15.17
N MET A 108 -14.92 18.72 16.25
CA MET A 108 -15.44 19.29 17.50
C MET A 108 -14.40 20.11 18.28
N LEU A 109 -13.11 19.80 18.14
CA LEU A 109 -12.04 20.53 18.82
C LEU A 109 -11.58 21.78 18.07
N GLU A 110 -11.78 21.82 16.75
CA GLU A 110 -11.49 22.99 15.91
C GLU A 110 -12.67 23.96 15.74
N GLY A 111 -13.87 23.54 16.16
CA GLY A 111 -15.10 24.34 16.16
C GLY A 111 -15.31 25.23 17.38
#